data_AF-A0A959SB93-F1
#
_entry.id   AF-A0A959SB93-F1
#
_cell.length_a   1.000
_cell.length_b   1.000
_cell.length_c   1.000
_cell.angle_alpha   90.00
_cell.angle_beta   90.00
_cell.angle_gamma   90.00
#
_symmetry.space_group_name_H-M   'P 1'
#
loop_
_entity.id
_entity.type
_entity.pdbx_description
1 polymer ?
#
loop_
_entity_poly.entity_id
_entity_poly.type
_entity_poly.pdbx_seq_one_letter_code
_entity_poly.pdbx_strand_id
1 'polypeptide(L)'
;MDGESRREPLFKWIFLPFRWVYKIWFAFVFFFSLVLLYIPFRVLLFRPRRYEKAFRLKRAWAGFLQYACGTPVRIERRGALPPPPYVICCNHSSYLDIIQMYNVVPEYFLFIGKYELLRWPLFNIFFKGMNIAVNRGSHVEAAKAFRRAASAIDRGTSIALFPEGTIPAFTPRLKPFKDGAFKMAIEKQVP
;
A
#
# COMPACT_ATOMS: atom_id res chain seq x y z
N MET A 1 24.54 2.51 -3.34
CA MET A 1 25.14 1.42 -2.57
C MET A 1 23.99 0.67 -1.93
N ASP A 2 23.63 -0.46 -2.52
CA ASP A 2 22.69 -1.42 -1.93
C ASP A 2 23.23 -1.92 -0.57
N GLY A 3 22.37 -2.38 0.34
CA GLY A 3 22.83 -3.00 1.59
C GLY A 3 23.64 -4.28 1.37
N GLU A 4 23.67 -4.78 0.13
CA GLU A 4 24.31 -6.01 -0.32
C GLU A 4 25.79 -5.80 -0.69
N SER A 5 26.20 -4.61 -1.14
CA SER A 5 27.60 -4.23 -1.39
C SER A 5 28.44 -4.08 -0.11
N ARG A 6 27.81 -4.07 1.07
CA ARG A 6 28.48 -3.92 2.38
C ARG A 6 28.87 -5.23 3.07
N ARG A 7 28.50 -6.40 2.52
CA ARG A 7 28.78 -7.71 3.15
C ARG A 7 29.89 -8.44 2.39
N GLU A 8 30.86 -8.99 3.12
CA GLU A 8 31.90 -9.91 2.58
C GLU A 8 31.24 -10.97 1.67
N PRO A 9 31.84 -11.30 0.52
CA PRO A 9 31.25 -12.17 -0.49
C PRO A 9 30.90 -13.58 0.05
N LEU A 10 31.63 -14.06 1.06
CA LEU A 10 31.37 -15.34 1.72
C LEU A 10 30.02 -15.38 2.46
N PHE A 11 29.69 -14.32 3.23
CA PHE A 11 28.42 -14.26 3.96
C PHE A 11 27.21 -14.21 3.02
N LYS A 12 27.37 -13.70 1.79
CA LYS A 12 26.27 -13.67 0.81
C LYS A 12 25.78 -15.07 0.49
N TRP A 13 26.69 -16.01 0.24
CA TRP A 13 26.35 -17.40 -0.09
C TRP A 13 25.81 -18.18 1.09
N ILE A 14 26.37 -17.96 2.29
CA ILE A 14 25.90 -18.60 3.53
C ILE A 14 24.46 -18.20 3.86
N PHE A 15 24.10 -16.91 3.73
CA PHE A 15 22.76 -16.43 4.07
C PHE A 15 21.74 -16.52 2.93
N LEU A 16 22.18 -16.82 1.70
CA LEU A 16 21.29 -16.96 0.54
C LEU A 16 20.15 -17.98 0.76
N PRO A 17 20.40 -19.23 1.21
CA PRO A 17 19.32 -20.19 1.44
C PRO A 17 18.33 -19.70 2.50
N PHE A 18 18.79 -19.17 3.62
CA PHE A 18 17.93 -18.62 4.67
C PHE A 18 17.02 -17.49 4.16
N ARG A 19 17.53 -16.64 3.26
CA ARG A 19 16.73 -15.57 2.63
C ARG A 19 15.63 -16.14 1.74
N TRP A 20 15.90 -17.19 0.99
CA TRP A 20 14.88 -17.86 0.18
C TRP A 20 13.83 -18.55 1.04
N VAL A 21 14.26 -19.29 2.07
CA VAL A 21 13.34 -19.90 3.04
C VAL A 21 12.44 -18.84 3.66
N TYR A 22 13.00 -17.71 4.11
CA TYR A 22 12.22 -16.60 4.66
C TYR A 22 11.23 -15.99 3.65
N LYS A 23 11.64 -15.77 2.40
CA LYS A 23 10.75 -15.25 1.34
C LYS A 23 9.62 -16.22 1.03
N ILE A 24 9.92 -17.52 0.94
CA ILE A 24 8.94 -18.58 0.68
C ILE A 24 7.97 -18.68 1.84
N TRP A 25 8.48 -18.69 3.08
CA TRP A 25 7.67 -18.65 4.29
C TRP A 25 6.70 -17.46 4.28
N PHE A 26 7.21 -16.23 4.07
CA PHE A 26 6.37 -15.05 4.10
C PHE A 26 5.36 -15.02 2.94
N ALA A 27 5.77 -15.46 1.74
CA ALA A 27 4.86 -15.60 0.61
C ALA A 27 3.75 -16.63 0.92
N PHE A 28 4.09 -17.78 1.49
CA PHE A 28 3.13 -18.79 1.92
C PHE A 28 2.14 -18.19 2.93
N VAL A 29 2.62 -17.56 4.00
CA VAL A 29 1.76 -16.92 5.00
C VAL A 29 0.85 -15.87 4.37
N PHE A 30 1.39 -15.03 3.49
CA PHE A 30 0.63 -13.99 2.81
C PHE A 30 -0.49 -14.57 1.94
N PHE A 31 -0.16 -15.49 1.03
CA PHE A 31 -1.14 -16.04 0.09
C PHE A 31 -2.14 -16.97 0.79
N PHE A 32 -1.70 -17.81 1.72
CA PHE A 32 -2.58 -18.68 2.49
C PHE A 32 -3.61 -17.89 3.29
N SER A 33 -3.15 -16.86 4.04
CA SER A 33 -4.06 -16.00 4.80
C SER A 33 -4.97 -15.16 3.89
N LEU A 34 -4.49 -14.69 2.73
CA LEU A 34 -5.32 -14.01 1.74
C LEU A 34 -6.44 -14.91 1.19
N VAL A 35 -6.13 -16.18 0.89
CA VAL A 35 -7.11 -17.17 0.43
C VAL A 35 -8.16 -17.43 1.51
N LEU A 36 -7.73 -17.63 2.76
CA LEU A 36 -8.64 -17.83 3.90
C LEU A 36 -9.57 -16.62 4.09
N LEU A 37 -9.03 -15.40 3.96
CA LEU A 37 -9.79 -14.15 4.13
C LEU A 37 -10.56 -13.72 2.88
N TYR A 38 -10.40 -14.41 1.76
CA TYR A 38 -10.98 -14.00 0.48
C TYR A 38 -12.52 -13.93 0.53
N ILE A 39 -13.16 -14.94 1.13
CA ILE A 39 -14.62 -14.97 1.28
C ILE A 39 -15.13 -13.83 2.20
N PRO A 40 -14.57 -13.63 3.42
CA PRO A 40 -14.87 -12.45 4.22
C PRO A 40 -14.71 -11.13 3.47
N PHE A 41 -13.60 -10.93 2.74
CA PHE A 41 -13.39 -9.73 1.95
C PHE A 41 -14.44 -9.57 0.86
N ARG A 42 -14.77 -10.63 0.13
CA ARG A 42 -15.82 -10.59 -0.91
C ARG A 42 -17.17 -10.17 -0.33
N VAL A 43 -17.57 -10.72 0.82
CA VAL A 43 -18.85 -10.40 1.47
C VAL A 43 -18.89 -8.96 1.97
N LEU A 44 -17.79 -8.45 2.52
CA LEU A 44 -17.71 -7.08 3.01
C LEU A 44 -17.63 -6.07 1.85
N LEU A 45 -16.93 -6.39 0.77
CA LEU A 45 -16.75 -5.50 -0.38
C LEU A 45 -17.95 -5.50 -1.36
N PHE A 46 -18.96 -6.34 -1.14
CA PHE A 46 -20.15 -6.37 -1.97
C PHE A 46 -21.07 -5.14 -1.76
N ARG A 47 -21.00 -4.48 -0.59
CA ARG A 47 -21.85 -3.33 -0.23
C ARG A 47 -21.00 -2.16 0.24
N PRO A 48 -21.14 -0.94 -0.32
CA PRO A 48 -20.35 0.23 0.09
C PRO A 48 -20.40 0.55 1.58
N ARG A 49 -21.56 0.37 2.23
CA ARG A 49 -21.74 0.57 3.68
C ARG A 49 -20.85 -0.31 4.57
N ARG A 50 -20.19 -1.33 4.01
CA ARG A 50 -19.32 -2.27 4.72
C ARG A 50 -17.82 -2.06 4.42
N TYR A 51 -17.46 -1.06 3.61
CA TYR A 51 -16.05 -0.84 3.23
C TYR A 51 -15.16 -0.51 4.43
N GLU A 52 -15.65 0.25 5.41
CA GLU A 52 -14.90 0.47 6.65
C GLU A 52 -14.67 -0.82 7.44
N LYS A 53 -15.64 -1.75 7.45
CA LYS A 53 -15.46 -3.06 8.07
C LYS A 53 -14.40 -3.88 7.33
N ALA A 54 -14.41 -3.84 5.98
CA ALA A 54 -13.37 -4.47 5.17
C ALA A 54 -11.98 -3.86 5.44
N PHE A 55 -11.92 -2.54 5.65
CA PHE A 55 -10.70 -1.84 6.01
C PHE A 55 -10.19 -2.27 7.39
N ARG A 56 -11.06 -2.34 8.41
CA ARG A 56 -10.68 -2.87 9.74
C ARG A 56 -10.16 -4.30 9.66
N LEU A 57 -10.76 -5.15 8.83
CA LEU A 57 -10.25 -6.50 8.58
C LEU A 57 -8.86 -6.46 7.91
N LYS A 58 -8.63 -5.57 6.93
CA LYS A 58 -7.29 -5.37 6.34
C LYS A 58 -6.27 -4.92 7.37
N ARG A 59 -6.64 -4.05 8.31
CA ARG A 59 -5.75 -3.62 9.40
C ARG A 59 -5.37 -4.79 10.31
N ALA A 60 -6.36 -5.59 10.73
CA ALA A 60 -6.11 -6.77 11.54
C ALA A 60 -5.19 -7.77 10.81
N TRP A 61 -5.45 -7.98 9.52
CA TRP A 61 -4.61 -8.82 8.67
C TRP A 61 -3.19 -8.25 8.51
N ALA A 62 -3.04 -6.93 8.36
CA ALA A 62 -1.74 -6.28 8.30
C ALA A 62 -0.94 -6.40 9.59
N GLY A 63 -1.61 -6.34 10.75
CA GLY A 63 -0.99 -6.61 12.06
C GLY A 63 -0.52 -8.07 12.20
N PHE A 64 -1.33 -9.03 11.74
CA PHE A 64 -0.93 -10.44 11.68
C PHE A 64 0.29 -10.64 10.75
N LEU A 65 0.25 -10.07 9.55
CA LEU A 65 1.36 -10.16 8.60
C LEU A 65 2.62 -9.48 9.15
N GLN A 66 2.48 -8.38 9.90
CA GLN A 66 3.60 -7.74 10.56
C GLN A 66 4.28 -8.68 11.55
N TYR A 67 3.48 -9.32 12.41
CA TYR A 67 3.99 -10.29 13.37
C TYR A 67 4.68 -11.46 12.66
N ALA A 68 4.04 -12.04 11.64
CA ALA A 68 4.59 -13.16 10.88
C ALA A 68 5.83 -12.80 10.04
N CYS A 69 6.00 -11.52 9.68
CA CYS A 69 7.20 -11.00 9.05
C CYS A 69 8.42 -11.07 9.98
N GLY A 70 8.22 -11.10 11.30
CA GLY A 70 9.31 -11.18 12.28
C GLY A 70 10.21 -9.95 12.28
N THR A 71 9.72 -8.81 11.76
CA THR A 71 10.42 -7.53 11.79
C THR A 71 9.79 -6.65 12.86
N PRO A 72 10.52 -6.15 13.86
CA PRO A 72 9.95 -5.19 14.80
C PRO A 72 9.70 -3.85 14.08
N VAL A 73 8.54 -3.25 14.31
CA VAL A 73 8.19 -1.93 13.74
C VAL A 73 8.22 -0.90 14.85
N ARG A 74 8.91 0.21 14.58
CA ARG A 74 8.92 1.40 15.42
C ARG A 74 8.15 2.50 14.71
N ILE A 75 7.08 2.99 15.34
CA ILE A 75 6.24 4.07 14.81
C ILE A 75 6.53 5.32 15.63
N GLU A 76 7.08 6.34 14.98
CA GLU A 76 7.29 7.65 15.57
C GLU A 76 6.34 8.66 14.93
N ARG A 77 5.53 9.34 15.76
CA ARG A 77 4.62 10.39 15.29
C ARG A 77 5.16 11.74 15.73
N ARG A 78 5.39 12.63 14.77
CA ARG A 78 5.81 14.01 15.05
C ARG A 78 4.64 14.94 15.42
N GLY A 79 3.41 14.48 15.28
CA GLY A 79 2.20 15.23 15.59
C GLY A 79 0.94 14.37 15.41
N ALA A 80 -0.21 14.94 15.77
CA ALA A 80 -1.50 14.33 15.48
C ALA A 80 -1.77 14.33 13.97
N LEU A 81 -2.49 13.31 13.49
CA LEU A 81 -3.01 13.32 12.14
C LEU A 81 -4.12 14.37 12.04
N PRO A 82 -4.21 15.12 10.93
CA PRO A 82 -5.35 16.00 10.72
C PRO A 82 -6.65 15.18 10.62
N PRO A 83 -7.82 15.78 10.90
CA PRO A 83 -9.09 15.12 10.64
C PRO A 83 -9.22 14.80 9.14
N PRO A 84 -9.78 13.63 8.77
CA PRO A 84 -10.03 13.31 7.37
C PRO A 84 -11.05 14.29 6.73
N PRO A 85 -10.96 14.54 5.41
CA PRO A 85 -10.05 13.91 4.45
C PRO A 85 -8.68 14.59 4.36
N TYR A 86 -7.65 13.81 4.01
CA TYR A 86 -6.29 14.27 3.72
C TYR A 86 -5.58 13.35 2.71
N VAL A 87 -4.46 13.81 2.14
CA VAL A 87 -3.64 13.05 1.18
C VAL A 87 -2.39 12.48 1.85
N ILE A 88 -2.28 11.16 1.92
CA ILE A 88 -1.12 10.48 2.49
C ILE A 88 -0.09 10.22 1.40
N CYS A 89 1.03 10.94 1.49
CA CYS A 89 2.19 10.77 0.64
C CYS A 89 3.27 9.96 1.37
N CYS A 90 3.38 8.67 1.05
CA CYS A 90 4.42 7.80 1.59
C CYS A 90 5.50 7.55 0.54
N ASN A 91 6.77 7.46 0.94
CA ASN A 91 7.81 6.95 0.05
C ASN A 91 7.59 5.46 -0.25
N HIS A 92 8.16 4.95 -1.35
CA HIS A 92 7.99 3.56 -1.75
C HIS A 92 9.30 2.80 -1.78
N SER A 93 9.59 2.09 -0.70
CA SER A 93 10.83 1.37 -0.44
C SER A 93 10.72 -0.15 -0.66
N SER A 94 9.52 -0.71 -0.50
CA SER A 94 9.29 -2.16 -0.47
C SER A 94 7.82 -2.54 -0.70
N TYR A 95 7.55 -3.82 -0.96
CA TYR A 95 6.17 -4.32 -0.95
C TYR A 95 5.53 -4.30 0.45
N LEU A 96 6.34 -4.35 1.51
CA LEU A 96 5.86 -4.28 2.89
C LEU A 96 5.26 -2.92 3.22
N ASP A 97 5.59 -1.86 2.48
CA ASP A 97 5.04 -0.52 2.70
C ASP A 97 3.50 -0.55 2.64
N ILE A 98 2.92 -1.35 1.75
CA ILE A 98 1.46 -1.49 1.63
C ILE A 98 0.87 -2.07 2.92
N ILE A 99 1.54 -3.05 3.53
CA ILE A 99 1.13 -3.63 4.82
C ILE A 99 1.28 -2.57 5.92
N GLN A 100 2.42 -1.86 5.95
CA GLN A 100 2.67 -0.83 6.95
C GLN A 100 1.68 0.32 6.90
N MET A 101 1.18 0.70 5.73
CA MET A 101 0.17 1.74 5.61
C MET A 101 -1.09 1.41 6.43
N TYR A 102 -1.50 0.14 6.48
CA TYR A 102 -2.63 -0.28 7.32
C TYR A 102 -2.27 -0.43 8.81
N ASN A 103 -0.97 -0.53 9.16
CA ASN A 103 -0.52 -0.51 10.55
C ASN A 103 -0.39 0.92 11.09
N VAL A 104 0.06 1.86 10.26
CA VAL A 104 0.45 3.23 10.67
C VAL A 104 -0.70 4.23 10.61
N VAL A 105 -1.57 4.17 9.60
CA VAL A 105 -2.64 5.16 9.40
C VAL A 105 -3.97 4.60 9.88
N PRO A 106 -4.51 4.99 11.05
CA PRO A 106 -5.72 4.41 11.66
C PRO A 106 -7.00 4.63 10.84
N GLU A 107 -7.13 5.78 10.19
CA GLU A 107 -8.34 6.20 9.49
C GLU A 107 -8.54 5.47 8.16
N TYR A 108 -9.79 5.39 7.72
CA TYR A 108 -10.15 4.82 6.43
C TYR A 108 -9.60 5.67 5.28
N PHE A 109 -8.87 5.01 4.36
CA PHE A 109 -8.35 5.63 3.14
C PHE A 109 -8.57 4.73 1.92
N LEU A 110 -8.60 5.33 0.73
CA LEU A 110 -8.50 4.60 -0.54
C LEU A 110 -7.06 4.61 -1.04
N PHE A 111 -6.56 3.46 -1.49
CA PHE A 111 -5.22 3.37 -2.07
C PHE A 111 -5.27 3.63 -3.59
N ILE A 112 -4.36 4.46 -4.12
CA ILE A 112 -4.11 4.54 -5.56
C ILE A 112 -3.04 3.50 -5.93
N GLY A 113 -3.48 2.40 -6.54
CA GLY A 113 -2.66 1.24 -6.86
C GLY A 113 -2.46 0.99 -8.35
N LYS A 114 -1.45 0.20 -8.68
CA LYS A 114 -1.08 -0.14 -10.07
C LYS A 114 -2.19 -0.91 -10.79
N TYR A 115 -2.56 -0.50 -12.02
CA TYR A 115 -3.65 -1.08 -12.81
C TYR A 115 -3.52 -2.60 -13.03
N GLU A 116 -2.29 -3.11 -13.15
CA GLU A 116 -2.01 -4.52 -13.37
C GLU A 116 -2.51 -5.42 -12.23
N LEU A 117 -2.74 -4.87 -11.03
CA LEU A 117 -3.35 -5.60 -9.91
C LEU A 117 -4.79 -6.05 -10.20
N LEU A 118 -5.46 -5.43 -11.17
CA LEU A 118 -6.78 -5.87 -11.63
C LEU A 118 -6.76 -7.24 -12.31
N ARG A 119 -5.62 -7.65 -12.88
CA ARG A 119 -5.45 -8.95 -13.53
C ARG A 119 -5.33 -10.10 -12.54
N TRP A 120 -5.04 -9.80 -11.27
CA TRP A 120 -4.87 -10.80 -10.23
C TRP A 120 -6.20 -11.08 -9.53
N PRO A 121 -6.76 -12.31 -9.61
CA PRO A 121 -8.08 -12.63 -9.09
C PRO A 121 -8.26 -12.30 -7.60
N LEU A 122 -7.24 -12.55 -6.79
CA LEU A 122 -7.28 -12.30 -5.34
C LEU A 122 -7.20 -10.80 -4.98
N PHE A 123 -6.70 -9.95 -5.88
CA PHE A 123 -6.51 -8.53 -5.62
C PHE A 123 -7.57 -7.64 -6.27
N ASN A 124 -8.16 -8.07 -7.38
CA ASN A 124 -9.10 -7.25 -8.15
C ASN A 124 -10.32 -6.79 -7.32
N ILE A 125 -10.73 -7.58 -6.32
CA ILE A 125 -11.89 -7.30 -5.45
C ILE A 125 -11.72 -5.98 -4.71
N PHE A 126 -10.48 -5.62 -4.35
CA PHE A 126 -10.21 -4.39 -3.61
C PHE A 126 -10.37 -3.15 -4.48
N PHE A 127 -10.16 -3.27 -5.80
CA PHE A 127 -10.25 -2.15 -6.74
C PHE A 127 -11.64 -1.95 -7.35
N LYS A 128 -12.55 -2.92 -7.16
CA LYS A 128 -13.96 -2.77 -7.54
C LYS A 128 -14.75 -1.86 -6.59
N GLY A 129 -14.23 -1.61 -5.38
CA GLY A 129 -14.94 -0.84 -4.36
C GLY A 129 -14.10 0.15 -3.56
N MET A 130 -12.94 -0.29 -3.06
CA MET A 130 -12.21 0.43 -2.00
C MET A 130 -10.89 1.08 -2.46
N ASN A 131 -10.32 0.65 -3.58
CA ASN A 131 -9.07 1.19 -4.11
C ASN A 131 -9.27 1.72 -5.53
N ILE A 132 -8.38 2.63 -5.93
CA ILE A 132 -8.39 3.25 -7.25
C ILE A 132 -7.23 2.70 -8.05
N ALA A 133 -7.51 2.10 -9.19
CA ALA A 133 -6.48 1.62 -10.12
C ALA A 133 -5.99 2.77 -10.99
N VAL A 134 -4.68 2.93 -11.12
CA VAL A 134 -4.06 3.92 -12.02
C VAL A 134 -3.27 3.21 -13.12
N ASN A 135 -3.64 3.48 -14.38
CA ASN A 135 -2.85 3.09 -15.54
C ASN A 135 -1.89 4.23 -15.88
N ARG A 136 -0.60 4.00 -15.65
CA ARG A 136 0.44 5.02 -15.84
C ARG A 136 1.01 5.06 -17.25
N GLY A 137 0.67 4.08 -18.09
CA GLY A 137 1.02 4.08 -19.52
C GLY A 137 0.10 4.98 -20.36
N SER A 138 -0.99 5.51 -19.78
CA SER A 138 -1.89 6.45 -20.44
C SER A 138 -2.12 7.67 -19.55
N HIS A 139 -1.75 8.85 -20.05
CA HIS A 139 -1.98 10.11 -19.35
C HIS A 139 -3.48 10.35 -19.09
N VAL A 140 -4.33 9.97 -20.04
CA VAL A 140 -5.79 10.12 -19.93
C VAL A 140 -6.35 9.23 -18.81
N GLU A 141 -5.93 7.97 -18.75
CA GLU A 141 -6.41 7.04 -17.71
C GLU A 141 -5.83 7.39 -16.33
N ALA A 142 -4.59 7.86 -16.28
CA ALA A 142 -4.00 8.41 -15.06
C ALA A 142 -4.82 9.61 -14.54
N ALA A 143 -5.16 10.56 -15.41
CA ALA A 143 -5.98 11.72 -15.05
C ALA A 143 -7.38 11.30 -14.56
N LYS A 144 -8.02 10.31 -15.18
CA LYS A 144 -9.30 9.75 -14.70
C LYS A 144 -9.17 9.16 -13.30
N ALA A 145 -8.10 8.42 -13.01
CA ALA A 145 -7.85 7.88 -11.67
C ALA A 145 -7.71 8.99 -10.62
N PHE A 146 -6.98 10.06 -10.92
CA PHE A 146 -6.85 11.21 -10.03
C PHE A 146 -8.16 11.97 -9.83
N ARG A 147 -8.99 12.14 -10.88
CA ARG A 147 -10.35 12.70 -10.71
C ARG A 147 -11.23 11.86 -9.79
N ARG A 148 -11.15 10.53 -9.87
CA ARG A 148 -11.87 9.63 -8.96
C ARG A 148 -11.38 9.77 -7.52
N ALA A 149 -10.07 9.97 -7.32
CA ALA A 149 -9.48 10.20 -6.00
C ALA A 149 -9.92 11.55 -5.43
N ALA A 150 -9.87 12.61 -6.24
CA ALA A 150 -10.36 13.94 -5.89
C ALA A 150 -11.85 13.92 -5.51
N SER A 151 -12.68 13.18 -6.26
CA SER A 151 -14.10 12.98 -5.92
C SER A 151 -14.32 12.18 -4.62
N ALA A 152 -13.38 11.32 -4.22
CA ALA A 152 -13.46 10.63 -2.94
C ALA A 152 -13.08 11.54 -1.76
N ILE A 153 -12.16 12.49 -1.99
CA ILE A 153 -11.86 13.56 -1.03
C ILE A 153 -13.11 14.42 -0.81
N ASP A 154 -13.84 14.80 -1.87
CA ASP A 154 -15.10 15.55 -1.76
C ASP A 154 -16.17 14.81 -0.91
N ARG A 155 -16.07 13.48 -0.80
CA ARG A 155 -16.94 12.64 0.04
C ARG A 155 -16.37 12.38 1.44
N GLY A 156 -15.32 13.10 1.86
CA GLY A 156 -14.70 12.96 3.17
C GLY A 156 -13.77 11.75 3.32
N THR A 157 -13.29 11.16 2.22
CA THR A 157 -12.38 9.99 2.28
C THR A 157 -10.94 10.39 1.96
N SER A 158 -10.01 10.01 2.84
CA SER A 158 -8.57 10.20 2.63
C SER A 158 -8.01 9.33 1.51
N ILE A 159 -6.92 9.78 0.88
CA ILE A 159 -6.27 9.08 -0.23
C ILE A 159 -4.84 8.74 0.14
N ALA A 160 -4.45 7.46 -0.02
CA ALA A 160 -3.08 7.01 0.14
C ALA A 160 -2.43 6.69 -1.21
N LEU A 161 -1.20 7.16 -1.41
CA LEU A 161 -0.44 6.86 -2.61
C LEU A 161 1.08 6.93 -2.35
N PHE A 162 1.80 6.36 -3.32
CA PHE A 162 3.25 6.48 -3.43
C PHE A 162 3.61 7.46 -4.57
N PRO A 163 4.08 8.69 -4.29
CA PRO A 163 4.27 9.72 -5.31
C PRO A 163 5.46 9.43 -6.22
N GLU A 164 6.41 8.59 -5.80
CA GLU A 164 7.47 8.01 -6.65
C GLU A 164 6.90 7.13 -7.77
N GLY A 165 5.69 6.59 -7.56
CA GLY A 165 5.03 5.64 -8.44
C GLY A 165 5.63 4.22 -8.38
N THR A 166 6.93 4.06 -8.26
CA THR A 166 7.58 2.74 -8.25
C THR A 166 8.55 2.60 -7.10
N ILE A 167 8.84 1.36 -6.71
CA ILE A 167 9.97 1.05 -5.84
C ILE A 167 11.27 1.37 -6.60
N PRO A 168 12.21 2.14 -6.02
CA PRO A 168 13.56 2.34 -6.53
C PRO A 168 14.36 1.04 -6.60
N ALA A 169 15.30 0.95 -7.55
CA ALA A 169 16.22 -0.19 -7.61
C ALA A 169 17.18 -0.24 -6.39
N PHE A 170 17.44 0.93 -5.78
CA PHE A 170 18.38 1.08 -4.67
C PHE A 170 17.73 1.82 -3.49
N THR A 171 16.97 1.11 -2.68
CA THR A 171 16.45 1.60 -1.39
C THR A 171 17.60 1.80 -0.39
N PRO A 172 17.62 2.87 0.45
CA PRO A 172 16.55 3.85 0.71
C PRO A 172 16.59 5.13 -0.14
N ARG A 173 17.23 5.14 -1.31
CA ARG A 173 17.24 6.35 -2.15
C ARG A 173 15.86 6.60 -2.76
N LEU A 174 15.29 7.76 -2.46
CA LEU A 174 14.02 8.22 -3.03
C LEU A 174 14.17 8.55 -4.51
N LYS A 175 13.12 8.28 -5.29
CA LYS A 175 12.93 8.82 -6.64
C LYS A 175 12.25 10.20 -6.58
N PRO A 176 12.38 11.01 -7.65
CA PRO A 176 11.58 12.22 -7.79
C PRO A 176 10.09 11.91 -7.68
N PHE A 177 9.38 12.77 -6.96
CA PHE A 177 7.95 12.65 -6.78
C PHE A 177 7.21 13.20 -8.00
N LYS A 178 6.08 12.57 -8.32
CA LYS A 178 5.14 13.10 -9.30
C LYS A 178 4.17 14.06 -8.63
N ASP A 179 3.81 15.12 -9.35
CA ASP A 179 2.98 16.21 -8.82
C ASP A 179 1.53 15.83 -8.49
N GLY A 180 1.02 14.70 -9.00
CA GLY A 180 -0.42 14.39 -8.98
C GLY A 180 -1.06 14.40 -7.58
N ALA A 181 -0.32 13.95 -6.57
CA ALA A 181 -0.77 13.99 -5.18
C ALA A 181 -0.91 15.42 -4.65
N PHE A 182 0.11 16.24 -4.91
CA PHE A 182 0.19 17.63 -4.46
C PHE A 182 -0.83 18.51 -5.18
N LYS A 183 -0.99 18.34 -6.50
CA LYS A 183 -2.02 19.03 -7.28
C LYS A 183 -3.41 18.74 -6.74
N MET A 184 -3.70 17.47 -6.41
CA MET A 184 -4.98 17.07 -5.83
C MET A 184 -5.20 17.66 -4.43
N ALA A 185 -4.17 17.65 -3.56
CA ALA A 185 -4.27 18.25 -2.24
C ALA A 185 -4.53 19.76 -2.31
N ILE A 186 -3.83 20.48 -3.19
CA ILE A 186 -4.02 21.91 -3.45
C ILE A 186 -5.41 22.18 -4.03
N GLU A 187 -5.83 21.44 -5.05
CA GLU A 187 -7.14 21.62 -5.68
C GLU A 187 -8.29 21.44 -4.67
N LYS A 188 -8.16 20.45 -3.77
CA LYS A 188 -9.18 20.13 -2.77
C LYS A 188 -9.03 20.86 -1.45
N GLN A 189 -7.99 21.69 -1.31
CA GLN A 189 -7.69 22.43 -0.07
C GLN A 189 -7.65 21.50 1.15
N VAL A 190 -7.04 20.32 0.99
CA VAL A 190 -6.85 19.34 2.08
C VAL A 190 -5.38 19.17 2.44
N PRO A 191 -5.07 18.80 3.70
CA PRO A 191 -3.72 18.48 4.13
C PRO A 191 -3.08 17.31 3.36
#